data_AF-A0A2V2EWT8-F1
#
_entry.id   AF-A0A2V2EWT8-F1
#
_cell.length_a   1.000
_cell.length_b   1.000
_cell.length_c   1.000
_cell.angle_alpha   90.00
_cell.angle_beta   90.00
_cell.angle_gamma   90.00
#
_symmetry.space_group_name_H-M   'P 1'
#
loop_
_entity.id
_entity.type
_entity.pdbx_description
1 polymer ?
#
loop_
_entity_poly.entity_id
_entity_poly.type
_entity_poly.pdbx_seq_one_letter_code
_entity_poly.pdbx_strand_id
1 'polypeptide(L)'
;IGFGKDYTQNLLTLKHLADLKAAFDYPWLLGISRKSVIGLTLDLPSEEREEGTAALNTWGLTQGMHFFRIHDAEKSRRALLMQQAVLKVGE
;
A
#
# COMPACT_ATOMS: atom_id res chain seq x y z
N ILE A 1 3.00 -8.35 2.01
CA ILE A 1 4.20 -7.89 1.28
C ILE A 1 5.42 -7.99 2.21
N GLY A 2 6.61 -8.31 1.68
CA GLY A 2 7.87 -8.40 2.43
C GLY A 2 8.00 -9.65 3.30
N PHE A 3 7.52 -10.80 2.82
CA PHE A 3 7.64 -12.12 3.44
C PHE A 3 7.82 -13.16 2.35
N GLY A 4 8.94 -13.91 2.40
CA GLY A 4 9.27 -14.96 1.42
C GLY A 4 9.30 -14.46 -0.03
N LYS A 5 9.62 -13.17 -0.24
CA LYS A 5 9.60 -12.51 -1.55
C LYS A 5 10.84 -11.63 -1.70
N ASP A 6 11.51 -11.72 -2.84
CA ASP A 6 12.56 -10.79 -3.24
C ASP A 6 11.99 -9.41 -3.63
N TYR A 7 12.88 -8.48 -3.98
CA TYR A 7 12.51 -7.11 -4.38
C TYR A 7 11.48 -7.08 -5.52
N THR A 8 11.80 -7.76 -6.63
CA THR A 8 10.97 -7.79 -7.84
C THR A 8 9.63 -8.46 -7.57
N GLN A 9 9.61 -9.57 -6.83
CA GLN A 9 8.39 -10.27 -6.45
C GLN A 9 7.47 -9.42 -5.58
N ASN A 10 8.01 -8.59 -4.69
CA ASN A 10 7.20 -7.65 -3.91
C ASN A 10 6.54 -6.60 -4.81
N LEU A 11 7.29 -6.02 -5.76
CA LEU A 11 6.73 -5.06 -6.72
C LEU A 11 5.70 -5.68 -7.65
N LEU A 12 5.94 -6.89 -8.17
CA LEU A 12 4.96 -7.63 -8.97
C LEU A 12 3.68 -7.91 -8.18
N THR A 13 3.79 -8.30 -6.91
CA THR A 13 2.62 -8.49 -6.04
C THR A 13 1.83 -7.19 -5.87
N LEU A 14 2.53 -6.06 -5.66
CA LEU A 14 1.90 -4.74 -5.53
C LEU A 14 1.21 -4.30 -6.82
N LYS A 15 1.82 -4.58 -7.98
CA LYS A 15 1.28 -4.27 -9.31
C LYS A 15 -0.03 -5.02 -9.59
N HIS A 16 -0.14 -6.27 -9.14
CA HIS A 16 -1.26 -7.17 -9.44
C HIS A 16 -2.24 -7.37 -8.25
N LEU A 17 -2.33 -6.39 -7.33
CA LEU A 17 -3.20 -6.51 -6.15
C LEU A 17 -4.68 -6.71 -6.53
N ALA A 18 -5.19 -5.98 -7.52
CA ALA A 18 -6.57 -6.12 -7.96
C ALA A 18 -6.86 -7.51 -8.55
N ASP A 19 -5.95 -8.04 -9.38
CA ASP A 19 -6.06 -9.38 -9.96
C ASP A 19 -6.06 -10.46 -8.87
N LEU A 20 -5.14 -10.35 -7.92
CA LEU A 20 -5.06 -11.25 -6.76
C LEU A 20 -6.34 -11.19 -5.93
N LYS A 21 -6.86 -9.99 -5.68
CA LYS A 21 -8.11 -9.79 -4.95
C LYS A 21 -9.30 -10.41 -5.69
N ALA A 22 -9.40 -10.24 -7.00
CA ALA A 22 -10.53 -10.71 -7.79
C ALA A 22 -10.73 -12.24 -7.72
N ALA A 23 -9.67 -12.99 -7.40
CA ALA A 23 -9.74 -14.43 -7.20
C ALA A 23 -10.38 -14.87 -5.86
N PHE A 24 -10.64 -13.95 -4.91
CA PHE A 24 -11.15 -14.29 -3.58
C PHE A 24 -12.21 -13.30 -3.07
N ASP A 25 -13.32 -13.81 -2.54
CA ASP A 25 -14.43 -13.01 -2.02
C ASP A 25 -14.31 -12.75 -0.50
N TYR A 26 -13.22 -12.10 -0.10
CA TYR A 26 -12.99 -11.70 1.29
C TYR A 26 -12.51 -10.25 1.37
N PRO A 27 -12.61 -9.59 2.54
CA PRO A 27 -11.91 -8.34 2.79
C PRO A 27 -10.39 -8.55 2.80
N TRP A 28 -9.65 -7.56 2.29
CA TRP A 28 -8.19 -7.62 2.13
C TRP A 28 -7.49 -6.58 3.01
N LEU A 29 -6.40 -7.00 3.66
CA LEU A 29 -5.51 -6.14 4.42
C LEU A 29 -4.17 -5.98 3.70
N LEU A 30 -3.75 -4.74 3.47
CA LEU A 30 -2.43 -4.40 2.95
C LEU A 30 -1.49 -4.00 4.09
N GLY A 31 -0.44 -4.79 4.32
CA GLY A 31 0.63 -4.49 5.25
C GLY A 31 1.93 -4.16 4.52
N ILE A 32 2.22 -2.87 4.35
CA ILE A 32 3.37 -2.38 3.57
C ILE A 32 4.24 -1.35 4.31
N SER A 33 3.73 -0.76 5.40
CA SER A 33 4.41 0.33 6.11
C SER A 33 5.83 -0.02 6.55
N ARG A 34 6.78 0.84 6.16
CA ARG A 34 8.24 0.74 6.41
C ARG A 34 8.94 -0.51 5.88
N LYS A 35 8.27 -1.33 5.05
CA LYS A 35 8.86 -2.57 4.51
C LYS A 35 10.09 -2.27 3.63
N SER A 36 11.01 -3.25 3.59
CA SER A 36 12.28 -3.15 2.86
C SER A 36 12.11 -2.81 1.38
N VAL A 37 11.04 -3.27 0.73
CA VAL A 37 10.76 -2.94 -0.68
C VAL A 37 10.71 -1.42 -0.92
N ILE A 38 10.21 -0.63 0.03
CA ILE A 38 10.21 0.83 -0.06
C ILE A 38 11.63 1.35 0.04
N GLY A 39 12.38 0.91 1.06
CA GLY A 39 13.77 1.34 1.27
C GLY A 39 14.69 0.98 0.10
N LEU A 40 14.52 -0.20 -0.50
CA LEU A 40 15.26 -0.63 -1.68
C LEU A 40 14.88 0.17 -2.94
N THR A 41 13.64 0.68 -3.01
CA THR A 41 13.18 1.46 -4.16
C THR A 41 13.65 2.92 -4.09
N LEU A 42 13.62 3.50 -2.89
CA LEU A 42 13.89 4.93 -2.67
C LEU A 42 15.31 5.20 -2.15
N ASP A 43 16.08 4.15 -1.85
CA ASP A 43 17.37 4.21 -1.17
C ASP A 43 17.30 4.93 0.20
N LEU A 44 16.34 4.50 1.03
CA LEU A 44 16.04 5.15 2.32
C LEU A 44 16.08 4.18 3.53
N PRO A 45 16.53 4.66 4.70
CA PRO A 45 16.46 3.91 5.97
C PRO A 45 15.00 3.73 6.43
N SER A 46 14.74 2.88 7.43
CA SER A 46 13.37 2.51 7.83
C SER A 46 12.51 3.67 8.30
N GLU A 47 13.15 4.68 8.89
CA GLU A 47 12.54 5.84 9.54
C GLU A 47 12.04 6.86 8.51
N GLU A 48 12.56 6.82 7.28
CA GLU A 48 12.31 7.77 6.20
C GLU A 48 11.45 7.14 5.07
N ARG A 49 10.63 6.14 5.40
CA ARG A 49 9.79 5.42 4.42
C ARG A 49 8.32 5.83 4.44
N GLU A 50 7.98 6.95 5.08
CA GLU A 50 6.58 7.33 5.26
C GLU A 50 5.95 7.78 3.93
N GLU A 51 6.71 8.46 3.08
CA GLU A 51 6.29 8.92 1.74
C GLU A 51 6.00 7.72 0.83
N GLY A 52 6.92 6.76 0.78
CA GLY A 52 6.72 5.52 0.05
C GLY A 52 5.58 4.66 0.62
N THR A 53 5.39 4.69 1.95
CA THR A 53 4.24 4.02 2.61
C THR A 53 2.92 4.68 2.20
N ALA A 54 2.86 6.01 2.22
CA ALA A 54 1.68 6.77 1.82
C ALA A 54 1.32 6.50 0.35
N ALA A 55 2.31 6.52 -0.55
CA ALA A 55 2.12 6.21 -1.97
C ALA A 55 1.55 4.79 -2.18
N LEU A 56 2.07 3.79 -1.46
CA LEU A 56 1.57 2.41 -1.59
C LEU A 56 0.22 2.20 -0.90
N ASN A 57 -0.11 2.98 0.13
CA ASN A 57 -1.45 2.96 0.75
C ASN A 57 -2.49 3.53 -0.22
N THR A 58 -2.23 4.69 -0.83
CA THR A 58 -3.16 5.28 -1.81
C THR A 58 -3.29 4.39 -3.06
N TRP A 59 -2.18 3.81 -3.54
CA TRP A 59 -2.22 2.78 -4.57
C TRP A 59 -3.12 1.61 -4.14
N GLY A 60 -2.87 1.01 -2.96
CA GLY A 60 -3.67 -0.09 -2.44
C GLY A 60 -5.17 0.22 -2.37
N LEU A 61 -5.53 1.46 -2.03
CA LEU A 61 -6.92 1.92 -2.02
C LEU A 61 -7.54 1.85 -3.43
N THR A 62 -6.83 2.32 -4.46
CA THR A 62 -7.28 2.21 -5.86
C THR A 62 -7.36 0.76 -6.35
N GLN A 63 -6.61 -0.15 -5.73
CA GLN A 63 -6.64 -1.59 -6.03
C GLN A 63 -7.72 -2.36 -5.23
N GLY A 64 -8.57 -1.66 -4.47
CA GLY A 64 -9.67 -2.26 -3.72
C GLY A 64 -9.26 -2.92 -2.39
N MET A 65 -8.13 -2.52 -1.80
CA MET A 65 -7.76 -2.94 -0.44
C MET A 65 -8.69 -2.29 0.60
N HIS A 66 -9.02 -3.03 1.66
CA HIS A 66 -10.00 -2.60 2.67
C HIS A 66 -9.34 -2.09 3.95
N PHE A 67 -8.26 -2.77 4.38
CA PHE A 67 -7.55 -2.44 5.60
C PHE A 67 -6.08 -2.14 5.30
N PHE A 68 -5.50 -1.22 6.07
CA PHE A 68 -4.09 -0.86 5.96
C PHE A 68 -3.42 -1.04 7.32
N ARG A 69 -2.38 -1.87 7.38
CA ARG A 69 -1.55 -2.03 8.59
C ARG A 69 -0.37 -1.07 8.53
N ILE A 70 -0.37 -0.11 9.45
CA ILE A 70 0.49 1.08 9.42
C ILE A 70 1.18 1.32 10.76
N HIS A 71 2.34 1.98 10.74
CA HIS A 71 3.03 2.45 11.95
C HIS A 71 2.65 3.91 12.28
N ASP A 72 2.58 4.79 11.28
CA ASP A 72 2.10 6.17 11.42
C ASP A 72 0.63 6.27 10.98
N ALA A 73 -0.26 6.31 11.97
CA ALA A 73 -1.71 6.37 11.77
C ALA A 73 -2.17 7.70 11.15
N GLU A 74 -1.60 8.80 11.62
CA GLU A 74 -2.04 10.15 11.26
C GLU A 74 -1.74 10.45 9.79
N LYS A 75 -0.49 10.23 9.35
CA LYS A 75 -0.07 10.49 7.97
C LYS A 75 -0.81 9.61 6.97
N SER A 76 -0.92 8.31 7.27
CA SER A 76 -1.63 7.37 6.42
C SER A 76 -3.12 7.71 6.29
N ARG A 77 -3.76 8.11 7.39
CA ARG A 77 -5.17 8.54 7.38
C ARG A 77 -5.36 9.75 6.47
N ARG A 78 -4.50 10.77 6.57
CA ARG A 78 -4.56 11.96 5.70
C ARG A 78 -4.46 11.59 4.22
N ALA A 79 -3.47 10.76 3.84
CA ALA A 79 -3.28 10.34 2.47
C ALA A 79 -4.47 9.53 1.92
N LEU A 80 -4.96 8.55 2.70
CA LEU A 80 -6.11 7.72 2.32
C LEU A 80 -7.40 8.53 2.21
N LEU A 81 -7.65 9.47 3.13
CA LEU A 81 -8.81 10.36 3.05
C LEU A 81 -8.77 11.24 1.80
N MET A 82 -7.60 11.80 1.47
CA MET A 82 -7.45 12.62 0.27
C MET A 82 -7.71 11.78 -0.99
N GLN A 83 -7.12 10.59 -1.09
CA GLN A 83 -7.37 9.68 -2.22
C GLN A 83 -8.84 9.28 -2.31
N GLN A 84 -9.49 9.00 -1.18
CA GLN A 84 -10.90 8.64 -1.15
C GLN A 84 -11.80 9.79 -1.61
N ALA A 85 -11.48 11.04 -1.24
CA ALA A 85 -12.21 12.21 -1.72
C ALA A 85 -12.11 12.37 -3.24
N VAL A 86 -10.94 12.10 -3.83
CA VAL A 86 -10.75 12.10 -5.29
C VAL A 86 -11.56 10.99 -5.96
N LEU A 87 -11.60 9.79 -5.39
CA LEU A 87 -12.32 8.66 -5.99
C LEU A 87 -13.84 8.82 -5.95
N LYS A 88 -14.37 9.47 -4.91
CA LYS A 88 -15.82 9.61 -4.69
C LYS A 88 -16.47 10.81 -5.40
N VAL A 89 -15.68 11.70 -5.98
CA VAL A 89 -16.26 12.89 -6.63
C VAL A 89 -17.05 12.47 -7.87
N GLY A 90 -18.37 12.70 -7.86
CA GLY A 90 -19.24 12.35 -8.99
C GLY A 90 -19.80 10.92 -8.99
N GLU A 91 -19.53 10.14 -7.94
CA GLU A 91 -20.37 8.99 -7.55
C GLU A 91 -21.65 9.48 -6.86
#